data_AF-A0A2C9ZIU8-F1
#
_entry.id   AF-A0A2C9ZIU8-F1
#
_cell.length_a   1.000
_cell.length_b   1.000
_cell.length_c   1.000
_cell.angle_alpha   90.00
_cell.angle_beta   90.00
_cell.angle_gamma   90.00
#
_symmetry.space_group_name_H-M   'P 1'
#
loop_
_entity.id
_entity.type
_entity.pdbx_description
1 polymer ?
#
loop_
_entity_poly.entity_id
_entity_poly.type
_entity_poly.pdbx_seq_one_letter_code
_entity_poly.pdbx_strand_id
1 'polypeptide(L)'
;MNQPRTSTIGTLHGPITTSIRAATPIFRVGYAPSPWEWTPWEYATDGRFAGRWDDPDGVWRTLYCADTPLACYLEVLAFARPSPQLIADLDDIVVDDEDEQDYPTLPPGRVPRSWCEARMLGHATLTGRFAVPADPDSLATLRTVFRPLAIRYGLDDLDTAALRDGRPRGLTQAISRWLYALTDHGQAAVDGIEFDSRHGDQLRMWALYERAADPDISPHIDVVDHCPIDAADPHLARALTLLGLEWTPA
;
A
#
# COMPACT_ATOMS: atom_id res chain seq x y z
N MET A 1 -24.23 5.44 -4.17
CA MET A 1 -23.01 5.26 -3.33
C MET A 1 -23.46 5.08 -1.90
N ASN A 2 -23.27 3.90 -1.30
CA ASN A 2 -23.43 3.75 0.15
C ASN A 2 -22.32 4.56 0.81
N GLN A 3 -22.66 5.59 1.60
CA GLN A 3 -21.68 6.28 2.42
C GLN A 3 -21.09 5.28 3.44
N PRO A 4 -19.77 5.30 3.68
CA PRO A 4 -19.18 4.46 4.71
C PRO A 4 -19.82 4.77 6.06
N ARG A 5 -20.08 3.72 6.84
CA ARG A 5 -20.49 3.90 8.23
C ARG A 5 -19.23 4.06 9.07
N THR A 6 -19.09 5.21 9.72
CA THR A 6 -18.01 5.44 10.66
C THR A 6 -18.35 4.83 12.02
N SER A 7 -17.36 4.24 12.68
CA SER A 7 -17.44 3.82 14.09
C SER A 7 -16.10 4.07 14.78
N THR A 8 -16.03 3.84 16.09
CA THR A 8 -14.84 4.20 16.88
C THR A 8 -14.44 3.05 17.79
N ILE A 9 -13.14 2.83 17.94
CA ILE A 9 -12.54 1.92 18.92
C ILE A 9 -11.96 2.78 20.06
N GLY A 10 -12.36 2.51 21.29
CA GLY A 10 -11.78 3.16 22.46
C GLY A 10 -10.41 2.55 22.79
N THR A 11 -9.40 3.39 23.03
CA THR A 11 -8.11 2.98 23.56
C THR A 11 -7.77 3.78 24.81
N LEU A 12 -6.74 3.35 25.55
CA LEU A 12 -6.24 4.10 26.72
C LEU A 12 -5.70 5.50 26.36
N HIS A 13 -5.38 5.74 25.08
CA HIS A 13 -4.81 7.00 24.60
C HIS A 13 -5.84 7.89 23.88
N GLY A 14 -7.08 7.42 23.73
CA GLY A 14 -8.12 8.09 22.99
C GLY A 14 -8.79 7.18 21.93
N PRO A 15 -9.78 7.72 21.22
CA PRO A 15 -10.50 7.00 20.17
C PRO A 15 -9.64 6.78 18.91
N ILE A 16 -9.85 5.64 18.25
CA ILE A 16 -9.45 5.40 16.86
C ILE A 16 -10.70 5.31 16.01
N THR A 17 -10.83 6.22 15.06
CA THR A 17 -11.90 6.20 14.06
C THR A 17 -11.67 5.06 13.08
N THR A 18 -12.76 4.38 12.75
CA THR A 18 -12.78 3.29 11.78
C THR A 18 -13.91 3.50 10.77
N SER A 19 -13.69 3.00 9.56
CA SER A 19 -14.69 2.92 8.50
C SER A 19 -15.15 1.48 8.35
N ILE A 20 -16.47 1.26 8.39
CA ILE A 20 -17.10 -0.02 8.07
C ILE A 20 -17.43 -0.05 6.58
N ARG A 21 -16.86 -1.02 5.89
CA ARG A 21 -17.07 -1.30 4.47
C ARG A 21 -17.96 -2.52 4.31
N ALA A 22 -18.88 -2.42 3.36
CA ALA A 22 -19.76 -3.50 2.96
C ALA A 22 -19.86 -3.47 1.44
N ALA A 23 -19.43 -4.57 0.80
CA ALA A 23 -19.44 -4.74 -0.65
C ALA A 23 -18.88 -3.52 -1.41
N THR A 24 -17.78 -2.93 -0.93
CA THR A 24 -17.16 -1.75 -1.56
C THR A 24 -16.31 -2.21 -2.74
N PRO A 25 -16.55 -1.76 -3.99
CA PRO A 25 -15.70 -2.13 -5.12
C PRO A 25 -14.25 -1.71 -4.89
N ILE A 26 -13.33 -2.64 -5.14
CA ILE A 26 -11.89 -2.44 -5.00
C ILE A 26 -11.13 -3.09 -6.14
N PHE A 27 -9.94 -2.56 -6.38
CA PHE A 27 -9.01 -3.01 -7.41
C PHE A 27 -7.65 -3.30 -6.79
N ARG A 28 -6.92 -4.22 -7.42
CA ARG A 28 -5.53 -4.54 -7.05
C ARG A 28 -4.74 -4.88 -8.30
N VAL A 29 -3.52 -4.34 -8.41
CA VAL A 29 -2.52 -4.85 -9.34
C VAL A 29 -1.70 -5.89 -8.60
N GLY A 30 -1.85 -7.15 -8.99
CA GLY A 30 -1.14 -8.29 -8.41
C GLY A 30 -0.43 -9.12 -9.48
N TYR A 31 0.34 -10.13 -9.07
CA TYR A 31 1.00 -11.03 -10.00
C TYR A 31 0.04 -12.16 -10.45
N ALA A 32 0.23 -12.63 -11.68
CA ALA A 32 -0.44 -13.82 -12.16
C ALA A 32 0.05 -15.08 -11.40
N PRO A 33 -0.77 -16.14 -11.31
CA PRO A 33 -2.17 -16.22 -11.76
C PRO A 33 -3.18 -15.67 -10.74
N SER A 34 -2.78 -15.46 -9.49
CA SER A 34 -3.68 -15.18 -8.37
C SER A 34 -3.40 -13.80 -7.74
N PRO A 35 -3.91 -12.69 -8.30
CA PRO A 35 -3.55 -11.34 -7.84
C PRO A 35 -4.05 -11.02 -6.43
N TRP A 36 -5.00 -11.79 -5.89
CA TRP A 36 -5.63 -11.59 -4.58
C TRP A 36 -5.06 -12.46 -3.45
N GLU A 37 -4.21 -13.43 -3.79
CA GLU A 37 -3.55 -14.24 -2.76
C GLU A 37 -2.54 -13.40 -1.98
N TRP A 38 -2.36 -13.76 -0.71
CA TRP A 38 -1.29 -13.20 0.11
C TRP A 38 0.07 -13.44 -0.53
N THR A 39 0.91 -12.41 -0.62
CA THR A 39 2.26 -12.54 -1.18
C THR A 39 3.05 -13.64 -0.43
N PRO A 40 3.61 -14.64 -1.14
CA PRO A 40 4.38 -15.68 -0.48
C PRO A 40 5.59 -15.14 0.29
N TRP A 41 5.90 -15.74 1.45
CA TRP A 41 7.00 -15.32 2.32
C TRP A 41 8.39 -15.42 1.66
N GLU A 42 8.54 -16.22 0.62
CA GLU A 42 9.78 -16.31 -0.17
C GLU A 42 10.18 -14.98 -0.83
N TYR A 43 9.23 -14.06 -1.04
CA TYR A 43 9.50 -12.71 -1.57
C TYR A 43 9.80 -11.68 -0.48
N ALA A 44 9.82 -12.09 0.80
CA ALA A 44 10.16 -11.20 1.91
C ALA A 44 11.68 -11.02 1.99
N THR A 45 12.13 -9.79 2.28
CA THR A 45 13.54 -9.50 2.55
C THR A 45 13.79 -9.54 4.05
N ASP A 46 14.71 -10.39 4.50
CA ASP A 46 14.97 -10.64 5.92
C ASP A 46 13.69 -10.98 6.72
N GLY A 47 12.80 -11.77 6.10
CA GLY A 47 11.52 -12.17 6.70
C GLY A 47 10.46 -11.06 6.76
N ARG A 48 10.66 -9.92 6.09
CA ARG A 48 9.72 -8.78 6.12
C ARG A 48 9.38 -8.25 4.74
N PHE A 49 8.18 -7.69 4.64
CA PHE A 49 7.77 -6.86 3.51
C PHE A 49 7.97 -5.38 3.84
N ALA A 50 8.18 -4.56 2.80
CA ALA A 50 8.64 -3.19 2.93
C ALA A 50 7.57 -2.12 2.64
N GLY A 51 6.30 -2.50 2.63
CA GLY A 51 5.15 -1.61 2.47
C GLY A 51 4.97 -0.68 3.67
N ARG A 52 4.26 0.44 3.46
CA ARG A 52 4.09 1.51 4.45
C ARG A 52 3.37 1.02 5.71
N TRP A 53 2.42 0.13 5.56
CA TRP A 53 1.59 -0.43 6.63
C TRP A 53 1.91 -1.90 6.91
N ASP A 54 3.04 -2.40 6.42
CA ASP A 54 3.45 -3.78 6.66
C ASP A 54 3.93 -3.97 8.09
N ASP A 55 4.02 -5.23 8.51
CA ASP A 55 4.53 -5.55 9.83
C ASP A 55 6.04 -5.27 9.94
N PRO A 56 6.49 -4.46 10.92
CA PRO A 56 7.92 -4.31 11.19
C PRO A 56 8.61 -5.58 11.72
N ASP A 57 7.84 -6.57 12.20
CA ASP A 57 8.37 -7.79 12.83
C ASP A 57 8.30 -9.05 11.95
N GLY A 58 7.61 -9.02 10.79
CA GLY A 58 7.52 -10.17 9.86
C GLY A 58 6.59 -11.31 10.30
N VAL A 59 5.55 -11.00 11.07
CA VAL A 59 4.56 -11.90 11.66
C VAL A 59 3.28 -12.02 10.81
N TRP A 60 2.87 -10.97 10.09
CA TRP A 60 1.72 -11.02 9.17
C TRP A 60 2.00 -10.34 7.83
N ARG A 61 1.28 -10.78 6.80
CA ARG A 61 1.27 -10.17 5.47
C ARG A 61 0.21 -9.07 5.39
N THR A 62 0.42 -8.15 4.46
CA THR A 62 -0.52 -7.06 4.18
C THR A 62 -0.89 -7.06 2.70
N LEU A 63 -2.19 -6.95 2.40
CA LEU A 63 -2.69 -6.85 1.03
C LEU A 63 -3.13 -5.41 0.74
N TYR A 64 -2.56 -4.82 -0.31
CA TYR A 64 -2.92 -3.46 -0.75
C TYR A 64 -3.92 -3.49 -1.89
N CYS A 65 -4.97 -2.68 -1.78
CA CYS A 65 -5.96 -2.44 -2.83
C CYS A 65 -6.41 -0.98 -2.81
N ALA A 66 -7.12 -0.55 -3.86
CA ALA A 66 -7.62 0.81 -3.99
C ALA A 66 -9.03 0.86 -4.57
N ASP A 67 -9.69 2.00 -4.48
CA ASP A 67 -11.06 2.19 -4.99
C ASP A 67 -11.13 2.40 -6.51
N THR A 68 -9.98 2.57 -7.16
CA THR A 68 -9.87 2.73 -8.61
C THR A 68 -8.64 2.00 -9.17
N PRO A 69 -8.68 1.51 -10.42
CA PRO A 69 -7.49 0.99 -11.09
C PRO A 69 -6.36 2.02 -11.16
N LEU A 70 -6.71 3.30 -11.38
CA LEU A 70 -5.75 4.40 -11.44
C LEU A 70 -4.92 4.50 -10.15
N ALA A 71 -5.55 4.43 -8.98
CA ALA A 71 -4.82 4.46 -7.70
C ALA A 71 -3.88 3.28 -7.55
N CYS A 72 -4.28 2.07 -7.97
CA CYS A 72 -3.39 0.91 -7.99
C CYS A 72 -2.17 1.14 -8.89
N TYR A 73 -2.40 1.58 -10.13
CA TYR A 73 -1.32 1.85 -11.09
C TYR A 73 -0.33 2.90 -10.58
N LEU A 74 -0.83 3.98 -9.97
CA LEU A 74 0.02 5.04 -9.42
C LEU A 74 0.99 4.51 -8.37
N GLU A 75 0.54 3.64 -7.46
CA GLU A 75 1.43 3.08 -6.42
C GLU A 75 2.43 2.07 -6.98
N VAL A 76 1.98 1.14 -7.84
CA VAL A 76 2.88 0.08 -8.35
C VAL A 76 3.90 0.59 -9.37
N LEU A 77 3.64 1.73 -10.00
CA LEU A 77 4.57 2.39 -10.93
C LEU A 77 5.42 3.49 -10.27
N ALA A 78 5.18 3.81 -8.99
CA ALA A 78 5.87 4.89 -8.30
C ALA A 78 7.40 4.71 -8.26
N PHE A 79 7.90 3.46 -8.33
CA PHE A 79 9.33 3.16 -8.35
C PHE A 79 10.03 3.71 -9.60
N ALA A 80 9.33 3.80 -10.73
CA ALA A 80 9.89 4.25 -12.01
C ALA A 80 9.86 5.77 -12.16
N ARG A 81 9.20 6.48 -11.24
CA ARG A 81 9.04 7.93 -11.31
C ARG A 81 10.41 8.61 -11.32
N PRO A 82 10.70 9.50 -12.28
CA PRO A 82 11.91 10.30 -12.25
C PRO A 82 11.97 11.08 -10.95
N SER A 83 13.04 10.88 -10.16
CA SER A 83 13.32 11.74 -9.02
C SER A 83 14.79 12.11 -9.01
N PRO A 84 15.16 13.36 -8.67
CA PRO A 84 16.57 13.76 -8.59
C PRO A 84 17.38 12.88 -7.64
N GLN A 85 16.77 12.43 -6.53
CA GLN A 85 17.39 11.43 -5.65
C GLN A 85 17.57 10.07 -6.34
N LEU A 86 16.57 9.53 -7.05
CA LEU A 86 16.72 8.26 -7.78
C LEU A 86 17.76 8.36 -8.90
N ILE A 87 17.83 9.50 -9.60
CA ILE A 87 18.83 9.77 -10.64
C ILE A 87 20.24 9.79 -10.02
N ALA A 88 20.41 10.48 -8.89
CA ALA A 88 21.68 10.51 -8.15
C ALA A 88 22.05 9.15 -7.53
N ASP A 89 21.08 8.42 -6.97
CA ASP A 89 21.27 7.10 -6.39
C ASP A 89 21.64 6.06 -7.47
N LEU A 90 21.16 6.22 -8.71
CA LEU A 90 21.52 5.36 -9.85
C LEU A 90 22.89 5.72 -10.46
N ASP A 91 23.26 6.99 -10.48
CA ASP A 91 24.59 7.45 -10.93
C ASP A 91 25.73 6.95 -10.00
N ASP A 92 25.41 6.69 -8.72
CA ASP A 92 26.36 6.18 -7.71
C ASP A 92 26.48 4.63 -7.71
N ILE A 93 25.66 3.90 -8.48
CA ILE A 93 25.76 2.44 -8.61
C ILE A 93 26.76 2.10 -9.72
N VAL A 94 27.92 1.54 -9.34
CA VAL A 94 28.87 0.92 -10.27
C VAL A 94 28.29 -0.43 -10.71
N VAL A 95 27.74 -0.49 -11.92
CA VAL A 95 27.27 -1.72 -12.56
C VAL A 95 28.45 -2.39 -13.27
N ASP A 96 28.64 -3.70 -13.07
CA ASP A 96 29.61 -4.48 -13.85
C ASP A 96 29.03 -4.78 -15.24
N ASP A 97 29.88 -4.87 -16.27
CA ASP A 97 29.48 -5.00 -17.69
C ASP A 97 28.64 -6.27 -17.95
N GLU A 98 28.78 -7.29 -17.10
CA GLU A 98 27.96 -8.51 -17.11
C GLU A 98 26.55 -8.29 -16.53
N ASP A 99 26.40 -7.50 -15.46
CA ASP A 99 25.11 -7.18 -14.83
C ASP A 99 24.26 -6.23 -15.69
N GLU A 100 24.90 -5.34 -16.48
CA GLU A 100 24.20 -4.46 -17.42
C GLU A 100 23.58 -5.21 -18.60
N GLN A 101 24.16 -6.35 -19.01
CA GLN A 101 23.63 -7.19 -20.09
C GLN A 101 22.42 -8.04 -19.65
N ASP A 102 22.45 -8.59 -18.44
CA ASP A 102 21.38 -9.47 -17.94
C ASP A 102 20.24 -8.70 -17.26
N TYR A 103 20.55 -7.53 -16.66
CA TYR A 103 19.59 -6.68 -15.94
C TYR A 103 19.84 -5.19 -16.20
N PRO A 104 19.62 -4.70 -17.44
CA PRO A 104 19.89 -3.32 -17.79
C PRO A 104 19.14 -2.37 -16.85
N THR A 105 19.87 -1.44 -16.25
CA THR A 105 19.30 -0.39 -15.41
C THR A 105 18.31 0.40 -16.24
N LEU A 106 17.01 0.23 -15.96
CA LEU A 106 15.97 0.96 -16.67
C LEU A 106 16.17 2.46 -16.42
N PRO A 107 16.31 3.28 -17.47
CA PRO A 107 16.49 4.71 -17.28
C PRO A 107 15.27 5.27 -16.54
N PRO A 108 15.47 6.20 -15.58
CA PRO A 108 14.38 6.84 -14.85
C PRO A 108 13.31 7.37 -15.80
N GLY A 109 12.05 7.15 -15.46
CA GLY A 109 10.94 7.55 -16.32
C GLY A 109 10.58 6.54 -17.41
N ARG A 110 11.23 5.38 -17.49
CA ARG A 110 10.84 4.34 -18.44
C ARG A 110 10.35 3.07 -17.77
N VAL A 111 9.35 2.45 -18.38
CA VAL A 111 8.82 1.14 -17.98
C VAL A 111 8.74 0.26 -19.22
N PRO A 112 9.24 -0.99 -19.20
CA PRO A 112 9.11 -1.88 -20.34
C PRO A 112 7.68 -2.38 -20.47
N ARG A 113 7.22 -2.62 -21.72
CA ARG A 113 5.87 -3.18 -21.95
C ARG A 113 5.69 -4.57 -21.33
N SER A 114 6.77 -5.33 -21.21
CA SER A 114 6.80 -6.63 -20.52
C SER A 114 6.45 -6.53 -19.02
N TRP A 115 6.48 -5.32 -18.43
CA TRP A 115 5.97 -5.10 -17.08
C TRP A 115 4.51 -5.56 -16.91
N CYS A 116 3.69 -5.45 -17.97
CA CYS A 116 2.30 -5.91 -17.95
C CYS A 116 2.17 -7.44 -17.93
N GLU A 117 3.13 -8.18 -18.50
CA GLU A 117 2.98 -9.62 -18.79
C GLU A 117 2.87 -10.48 -17.51
N ALA A 118 3.56 -10.08 -16.45
CA ALA A 118 3.55 -10.82 -15.19
C ALA A 118 2.39 -10.43 -14.25
N ARG A 119 1.57 -9.44 -14.63
CA ARG A 119 0.64 -8.76 -13.72
C ARG A 119 -0.79 -8.81 -14.22
N MET A 120 -1.71 -8.78 -13.26
CA MET A 120 -3.15 -8.78 -13.48
C MET A 120 -3.80 -7.63 -12.73
N LEU A 121 -4.82 -7.04 -13.33
CA LEU A 121 -5.75 -6.16 -12.64
C LEU A 121 -6.88 -7.03 -12.06
N GLY A 122 -6.93 -7.13 -10.74
CA GLY A 122 -8.03 -7.77 -10.02
C GLY A 122 -9.12 -6.79 -9.66
N HIS A 123 -10.37 -7.25 -9.71
CA HIS A 123 -11.56 -6.56 -9.24
C HIS A 123 -12.28 -7.43 -8.20
N ALA A 124 -12.62 -6.82 -7.07
CA ALA A 124 -13.31 -7.49 -5.98
C ALA A 124 -14.23 -6.53 -5.24
N THR A 125 -14.98 -7.06 -4.27
CA THR A 125 -15.64 -6.23 -3.26
C THR A 125 -15.02 -6.44 -1.88
N LEU A 126 -14.96 -5.35 -1.11
CA LEU A 126 -14.37 -5.28 0.22
C LEU A 126 -15.45 -5.18 1.29
N THR A 127 -15.30 -6.00 2.34
CA THR A 127 -16.09 -5.91 3.57
C THR A 127 -15.19 -5.96 4.79
N GLY A 128 -15.43 -5.13 5.80
CA GLY A 128 -14.63 -5.14 7.03
C GLY A 128 -14.65 -3.80 7.77
N ARG A 129 -13.91 -3.73 8.87
CA ARG A 129 -13.69 -2.53 9.68
C ARG A 129 -12.24 -2.09 9.59
N PHE A 130 -12.00 -0.92 9.03
CA PHE A 130 -10.65 -0.40 8.75
C PHE A 130 -10.35 0.81 9.61
N ALA A 131 -9.17 0.86 10.25
CA ALA A 131 -8.72 2.06 10.94
C ALA A 131 -8.52 3.21 9.95
N VAL A 132 -8.82 4.45 10.36
CA VAL A 132 -8.59 5.65 9.55
C VAL A 132 -7.58 6.55 10.28
N PRO A 133 -6.26 6.32 10.15
CA PRO A 133 -5.23 7.04 10.91
C PRO A 133 -5.25 8.56 10.72
N ALA A 134 -5.64 9.03 9.54
CA ALA A 134 -5.67 10.45 9.20
C ALA A 134 -6.93 11.19 9.67
N ASP A 135 -7.93 10.46 10.22
CA ASP A 135 -9.10 11.09 10.84
C ASP A 135 -8.66 11.94 12.06
N PRO A 136 -9.28 13.11 12.33
CA PRO A 136 -8.83 14.00 13.40
C PRO A 136 -8.71 13.33 14.78
N ASP A 137 -9.67 12.47 15.13
CA ASP A 137 -9.70 11.79 16.42
C ASP A 137 -8.61 10.71 16.49
N SER A 138 -8.48 9.91 15.42
CA SER A 138 -7.39 8.95 15.28
C SER A 138 -6.02 9.63 15.36
N LEU A 139 -5.84 10.74 14.65
CA LEU A 139 -4.57 11.45 14.58
C LEU A 139 -4.18 12.03 15.93
N ALA A 140 -5.13 12.59 16.69
CA ALA A 140 -4.88 13.06 18.05
C ALA A 140 -4.45 11.93 18.99
N THR A 141 -5.11 10.77 18.90
CA THR A 141 -4.74 9.55 19.66
C THR A 141 -3.36 9.04 19.27
N LEU A 142 -3.11 8.87 17.96
CA LEU A 142 -1.83 8.39 17.44
C LEU A 142 -0.69 9.35 17.78
N ARG A 143 -0.93 10.66 17.76
CA ARG A 143 0.06 11.68 18.13
C ARG A 143 0.48 11.55 19.58
N THR A 144 -0.45 11.21 20.48
CA THR A 144 -0.13 10.95 21.89
C THR A 144 0.84 9.78 22.06
N VAL A 145 0.72 8.75 21.22
CA VAL A 145 1.51 7.51 21.31
C VAL A 145 2.82 7.60 20.52
N PHE A 146 2.75 8.07 19.27
CA PHE A 146 3.81 7.91 18.27
C PHE A 146 4.59 9.19 17.95
N ARG A 147 4.20 10.35 18.50
CA ARG A 147 4.98 11.59 18.29
C ARG A 147 6.46 11.44 18.66
N PRO A 148 6.86 10.82 19.79
CA PRO A 148 8.28 10.62 20.09
C PRO A 148 9.01 9.78 19.03
N LEU A 149 8.32 8.83 18.39
CA LEU A 149 8.88 8.04 17.30
C LEU A 149 9.02 8.86 16.02
N ALA A 150 8.02 9.70 15.70
CA ALA A 150 8.10 10.64 14.57
C ALA A 150 9.30 11.58 14.71
N ILE A 151 9.54 12.15 15.90
CA ILE A 151 10.72 12.99 16.18
C ILE A 151 12.03 12.21 15.99
N ARG A 152 12.11 10.96 16.46
CA ARG A 152 13.32 10.12 16.26
C ARG A 152 13.62 9.86 14.78
N TYR A 153 12.59 9.88 13.95
CA TYR A 153 12.69 9.75 12.50
C TYR A 153 12.98 11.08 11.79
N GLY A 154 13.20 12.18 12.53
CA GLY A 154 13.54 13.48 11.98
C GLY A 154 12.34 14.30 11.50
N LEU A 155 11.12 13.88 11.82
CA LEU A 155 9.90 14.64 11.52
C LEU A 155 9.64 15.67 12.63
N ASP A 156 9.06 16.82 12.28
CA ASP A 156 8.73 17.86 13.25
C ASP A 156 7.58 17.44 14.20
N ASP A 157 6.69 16.58 13.70
CA ASP A 157 5.49 16.14 14.39
C ASP A 157 4.89 14.86 13.81
N LEU A 158 3.82 14.36 14.44
CA LEU A 158 2.90 13.41 13.80
C LEU A 158 1.65 14.16 13.31
N ASP A 159 1.59 14.39 12.01
CA ASP A 159 0.46 14.97 11.29
C ASP A 159 0.09 14.14 10.04
N THR A 160 -0.84 14.62 9.22
CA THR A 160 -1.25 13.91 7.99
C THR A 160 -0.14 13.86 6.94
N ALA A 161 0.81 14.80 6.93
CA ALA A 161 1.96 14.76 6.05
C ALA A 161 2.90 13.62 6.46
N ALA A 162 3.18 13.48 7.76
CA ALA A 162 3.96 12.37 8.32
C ALA A 162 3.36 11.00 8.00
N LEU A 163 2.02 10.86 8.04
CA LEU A 163 1.34 9.61 7.67
C LEU A 163 1.40 9.30 6.17
N ARG A 164 1.51 10.33 5.34
CA ARG A 164 1.57 10.21 3.87
C ARG A 164 2.99 10.06 3.35
N ASP A 165 3.99 10.46 4.13
CA ASP A 165 5.38 10.35 3.75
C ASP A 165 5.73 8.90 3.39
N GLY A 166 6.49 8.73 2.30
CA GLY A 166 6.95 7.44 1.84
C GLY A 166 8.12 6.91 2.68
N ARG A 167 8.84 7.79 3.40
CA ARG A 167 9.98 7.45 4.24
C ARG A 167 10.09 8.40 5.44
N PRO A 168 10.51 7.93 6.62
CA PRO A 168 10.83 6.54 6.95
C PRO A 168 9.57 5.72 7.25
N ARG A 169 9.52 4.49 6.74
CA ARG A 169 8.36 3.60 6.87
C ARG A 169 8.15 3.06 8.28
N GLY A 170 9.20 3.07 9.11
CA GLY A 170 9.12 2.53 10.46
C GLY A 170 8.09 3.23 11.35
N LEU A 171 7.71 4.49 11.07
CA LEU A 171 6.63 5.18 11.78
C LEU A 171 5.27 4.54 11.50
N THR A 172 4.89 4.44 10.24
CA THR A 172 3.60 3.88 9.82
C THR A 172 3.51 2.38 10.07
N GLN A 173 4.62 1.65 9.95
CA GLN A 173 4.71 0.23 10.32
C GLN A 173 4.48 0.03 11.83
N ALA A 174 5.06 0.88 12.69
CA ALA A 174 4.81 0.83 14.14
C ALA A 174 3.35 1.15 14.49
N ILE A 175 2.75 2.15 13.82
CA ILE A 175 1.32 2.45 13.95
C ILE A 175 0.48 1.25 13.51
N SER A 176 0.82 0.65 12.37
CA SER A 176 0.16 -0.53 11.82
C SER A 176 0.15 -1.69 12.81
N ARG A 177 1.30 -1.98 13.40
CA ARG A 177 1.44 -3.04 14.41
C ARG A 177 0.57 -2.79 15.63
N TRP A 178 0.52 -1.56 16.12
CA TRP A 178 -0.33 -1.22 17.26
C TRP A 178 -1.81 -1.38 16.94
N LEU A 179 -2.25 -0.91 15.76
CA LEU A 179 -3.63 -1.09 15.28
C LEU A 179 -4.00 -2.57 15.08
N TYR A 180 -3.09 -3.36 14.49
CA TYR A 180 -3.25 -4.81 14.30
C TYR A 180 -3.52 -5.54 15.62
N ALA A 181 -2.85 -5.10 16.70
CA ALA A 181 -2.92 -5.70 18.03
C ALA A 181 -4.12 -5.22 18.87
N LEU A 182 -4.84 -4.18 18.44
CA LEU A 182 -6.05 -3.75 19.14
C LEU A 182 -7.10 -4.85 19.10
N THR A 183 -7.79 -5.02 20.23
CA THR A 183 -8.93 -5.95 20.33
C THR A 183 -10.18 -5.21 20.78
N ASP A 184 -11.32 -5.72 20.31
CA ASP A 184 -12.65 -5.24 20.65
C ASP A 184 -13.51 -6.47 20.97
N HIS A 185 -14.01 -6.54 22.21
CA HIS A 185 -14.69 -7.73 22.74
C HIS A 185 -13.93 -9.06 22.55
N GLY A 186 -12.59 -9.02 22.64
CA GLY A 186 -11.73 -10.20 22.53
C GLY A 186 -11.46 -10.66 21.08
N GLN A 187 -11.93 -9.92 20.08
CA GLN A 187 -11.63 -10.14 18.67
C GLN A 187 -10.73 -9.03 18.13
N ALA A 188 -10.13 -9.22 16.96
CA ALA A 188 -9.40 -8.17 16.26
C ALA A 188 -10.27 -6.90 16.13
N ALA A 189 -9.73 -5.75 16.54
CA ALA A 189 -10.49 -4.51 16.47
C ALA A 189 -10.56 -3.97 15.04
N VAL A 190 -9.63 -4.31 14.16
CA VAL A 190 -9.67 -3.87 12.75
C VAL A 190 -9.17 -4.97 11.83
N ASP A 191 -9.64 -4.94 10.59
CA ASP A 191 -9.24 -5.86 9.52
C ASP A 191 -8.11 -5.26 8.66
N GLY A 192 -7.76 -4.00 8.90
CA GLY A 192 -6.73 -3.28 8.17
C GLY A 192 -6.79 -1.77 8.39
N ILE A 193 -6.16 -1.04 7.46
CA ILE A 193 -6.09 0.42 7.43
C ILE A 193 -6.71 0.94 6.14
N GLU A 194 -7.54 1.97 6.26
CA GLU A 194 -7.99 2.82 5.16
C GLU A 194 -7.18 4.12 5.17
N PHE A 195 -6.69 4.53 4.00
CA PHE A 195 -5.82 5.70 3.88
C PHE A 195 -5.85 6.29 2.46
N ASP A 196 -5.41 7.53 2.32
CA ASP A 196 -5.20 8.13 1.00
C ASP A 196 -3.80 7.80 0.45
N SER A 197 -3.74 7.55 -0.85
CA SER A 197 -2.47 7.48 -1.57
C SER A 197 -1.70 8.79 -1.43
N ARG A 198 -0.37 8.69 -1.42
CA ARG A 198 0.52 9.86 -1.49
C ARG A 198 0.47 10.58 -2.84
N HIS A 199 -0.09 9.95 -3.87
CA HIS A 199 -0.13 10.48 -5.23
C HIS A 199 -1.31 11.44 -5.49
N GLY A 200 -2.19 11.63 -4.51
CA GLY A 200 -3.28 12.59 -4.60
C GLY A 200 -4.31 12.38 -3.51
N ASP A 201 -4.91 13.49 -3.10
CA ASP A 201 -6.13 13.45 -2.30
C ASP A 201 -7.22 12.69 -3.07
N GLN A 202 -8.09 11.98 -2.36
CA GLN A 202 -9.23 11.21 -2.91
C GLN A 202 -8.86 9.90 -3.63
N LEU A 203 -7.59 9.49 -3.62
CA LEU A 203 -7.18 8.16 -4.05
C LEU A 203 -7.23 7.21 -2.85
N ARG A 204 -8.39 6.60 -2.59
CA ARG A 204 -8.59 5.74 -1.43
C ARG A 204 -7.89 4.42 -1.59
N MET A 205 -7.19 4.00 -0.55
CA MET A 205 -6.53 2.71 -0.50
C MET A 205 -6.79 2.00 0.82
N TRP A 206 -6.62 0.68 0.78
CA TRP A 206 -6.68 -0.18 1.95
C TRP A 206 -5.43 -1.05 2.03
N ALA A 207 -4.98 -1.27 3.26
CA ALA A 207 -3.98 -2.25 3.64
C ALA A 207 -4.66 -3.26 4.55
N LEU A 208 -5.02 -4.43 4.01
CA LEU A 208 -5.68 -5.50 4.74
C LEU A 208 -4.65 -6.34 5.49
N TYR A 209 -4.97 -6.71 6.72
CA TYR A 209 -4.12 -7.57 7.52
C TYR A 209 -4.45 -9.04 7.31
N GLU A 210 -3.42 -9.85 7.14
CA GLU A 210 -3.54 -11.29 7.30
C GLU A 210 -3.76 -11.66 8.78
N ARG A 211 -4.75 -12.52 9.02
CA ARG A 211 -4.98 -13.13 10.33
C ARG A 211 -4.61 -14.62 10.28
N ALA A 212 -4.25 -15.18 11.45
CA ALA A 212 -3.73 -16.54 11.55
C ALA A 212 -4.70 -17.65 11.05
N ALA A 213 -5.99 -17.35 10.94
CA ALA A 213 -7.01 -18.29 10.44
C ALA A 213 -7.45 -17.99 9.00
N ASP A 214 -6.79 -17.04 8.32
CA ASP A 214 -7.15 -16.68 6.96
C ASP A 214 -6.77 -17.80 5.99
N PRO A 215 -7.58 -18.03 4.94
CA PRO A 215 -7.18 -18.83 3.80
C PRO A 215 -6.20 -18.04 2.91
N ASP A 216 -5.85 -18.58 1.74
CA ASP A 216 -4.89 -17.96 0.81
C ASP A 216 -5.33 -16.57 0.32
N ILE A 217 -6.64 -16.30 0.30
CA ILE A 217 -7.25 -15.00 0.02
C ILE A 217 -7.94 -14.52 1.29
N SER A 218 -7.82 -13.22 1.60
CA SER A 218 -8.48 -12.64 2.77
C SER A 218 -9.99 -12.90 2.77
N PRO A 219 -10.60 -13.29 3.92
CA PRO A 219 -12.06 -13.47 4.03
C PRO A 219 -12.84 -12.15 3.87
N HIS A 220 -12.14 -11.02 3.85
CA HIS A 220 -12.69 -9.68 3.62
C HIS A 220 -12.83 -9.32 2.14
N ILE A 221 -12.37 -10.19 1.24
CA ILE A 221 -12.37 -9.99 -0.21
C ILE A 221 -13.29 -11.00 -0.86
N ASP A 222 -14.28 -10.49 -1.59
CA ASP A 222 -15.10 -11.29 -2.50
C ASP A 222 -14.67 -10.99 -3.94
N VAL A 223 -13.93 -11.92 -4.54
CA VAL A 223 -13.32 -11.75 -5.87
C VAL A 223 -14.40 -11.79 -6.95
N VAL A 224 -14.48 -10.72 -7.75
CA VAL A 224 -15.44 -10.61 -8.85
C VAL A 224 -14.80 -11.13 -10.13
N ASP A 225 -13.65 -10.56 -10.51
CA ASP A 225 -12.89 -10.96 -11.69
C ASP A 225 -11.42 -10.53 -11.56
N HIS A 226 -10.63 -10.94 -12.55
CA HIS A 226 -9.29 -10.42 -12.80
C HIS A 226 -8.94 -10.61 -14.28
N CYS A 227 -8.12 -9.71 -14.82
CA CYS A 227 -7.67 -9.79 -16.21
C CYS A 227 -6.17 -9.46 -16.32
N PRO A 228 -5.47 -10.01 -17.34
CA PRO A 228 -4.14 -9.52 -17.71
C PRO A 228 -4.17 -8.02 -17.97
N ILE A 229 -3.11 -7.31 -17.59
CA ILE A 229 -3.02 -5.87 -17.80
C ILE A 229 -2.77 -5.58 -19.28
N ASP A 230 -3.68 -4.85 -19.91
CA ASP A 230 -3.48 -4.33 -21.26
C ASP A 230 -2.64 -3.03 -21.20
N ALA A 231 -1.57 -2.96 -21.99
CA ALA A 231 -0.77 -1.74 -22.12
C ALA A 231 -1.55 -0.55 -22.72
N ALA A 232 -2.72 -0.81 -23.30
CA ALA A 232 -3.67 0.20 -23.78
C ALA A 232 -4.74 0.59 -22.75
N ASP A 233 -4.70 0.05 -21.52
CA ASP A 233 -5.64 0.42 -20.45
C ASP A 233 -5.61 1.95 -20.20
N PRO A 234 -6.77 2.64 -20.23
CA PRO A 234 -6.83 4.09 -20.09
C PRO A 234 -6.40 4.59 -18.69
N HIS A 235 -6.63 3.81 -17.63
CA HIS A 235 -6.13 4.11 -16.29
C HIS A 235 -4.62 3.95 -16.19
N LEU A 236 -4.06 2.93 -16.86
CA LEU A 236 -2.60 2.75 -16.95
C LEU A 236 -1.96 3.91 -17.73
N ALA A 237 -2.50 4.26 -18.90
CA ALA A 237 -2.02 5.39 -19.69
C ALA A 237 -2.08 6.71 -18.90
N ARG A 238 -3.15 6.90 -18.11
CA ARG A 238 -3.28 8.05 -17.21
C ARG A 238 -2.24 8.03 -16.09
N ALA A 239 -1.97 6.87 -15.49
CA ALA A 239 -0.94 6.73 -14.44
C ALA A 239 0.46 7.05 -14.98
N LEU A 240 0.82 6.53 -16.17
CA LEU A 240 2.07 6.86 -16.84
C LEU A 240 2.21 8.37 -17.05
N THR A 241 1.15 9.01 -17.56
CA THR A 241 1.13 10.47 -17.76
C THR A 241 1.35 11.24 -16.45
N LEU A 242 0.66 10.86 -15.36
CA LEU A 242 0.76 11.54 -14.06
C LEU A 242 2.12 11.35 -13.39
N LEU A 243 2.77 10.22 -13.63
CA LEU A 243 4.10 9.90 -13.09
C LEU A 243 5.25 10.37 -13.99
N GLY A 244 4.95 10.90 -15.19
CA GLY A 244 5.97 11.28 -16.17
C GLY A 244 6.73 10.07 -16.72
N LEU A 245 6.02 8.97 -16.95
CA LEU A 245 6.59 7.71 -17.44
C LEU A 245 6.28 7.52 -18.92
N GLU A 246 7.22 6.91 -19.62
CA GLU A 246 7.08 6.45 -21.00
C GLU A 246 7.35 4.95 -21.10
N TRP A 247 6.79 4.33 -22.12
CA TRP A 247 7.22 2.99 -22.50
C TRP A 247 8.67 3.02 -22.97
N THR A 248 9.44 1.96 -22.67
CA THR A 248 10.72 1.77 -23.35
C THR A 248 10.48 1.64 -24.86
N PRO A 249 11.36 2.22 -25.71
CA PRO A 249 11.36 1.91 -27.12
C PRO A 249 11.54 0.40 -27.34
N ALA A 250 11.00 -0.11 -28.43
CA ALA A 250 11.23 -1.48 -28.87
C ALA A 250 12.62 -1.64 -29.50
#